data_AF-A0A0B6Z0K7-F1
#
_entry.id   AF-A0A0B6Z0K7-F1
#
_cell.length_a   1.000
_cell.length_b   1.000
_cell.length_c   1.000
_cell.angle_alpha   90.00
_cell.angle_beta   90.00
_cell.angle_gamma   90.00
#
_symmetry.space_group_name_H-M   'P 1'
#
loop_
_entity.id
_entity.type
_entity.pdbx_description
1 polymer ?
#
loop_
_entity_poly.entity_id
_entity_poly.type
_entity_poly.pdbx_seq_one_letter_code
_entity_poly.pdbx_strand_id
1 'polypeptide(L)'
;RNGKASNGQRRGVCSCASGRPCDPLDRQFNTLVPWCLPHTGNRHNHWAGLYGRLDWDGFFSTTVTNPEPMGKQGRVLHPEQHRVVSVRECARSQGFPDTYRFFGNIMDKHRQIGNAVPPPMGRAIGLEIKKCLV
;
A
#
# COMPACT_ATOMS: atom_id res chain seq x y z
N ARG A 1 5.21 -25.27 -10.01
CA ARG A 1 4.99 -24.18 -11.00
C ARG A 1 6.13 -23.15 -11.10
N ASN A 2 6.99 -22.95 -10.09
CA ASN A 2 8.12 -21.98 -10.16
C ASN A 2 9.53 -22.62 -10.15
N GLY A 3 9.61 -23.95 -10.31
CA GLY A 3 10.87 -24.70 -10.31
C GLY A 3 11.59 -24.72 -8.95
N LYS A 4 12.91 -24.91 -9.02
CA LYS A 4 13.86 -24.83 -7.90
C LYS A 4 14.67 -23.54 -7.99
N ALA A 5 15.20 -23.08 -6.87
CA ALA A 5 16.23 -22.05 -6.85
C ALA A 5 17.56 -22.61 -7.41
N SER A 6 18.52 -21.74 -7.70
CA SER A 6 19.86 -22.11 -8.21
C SER A 6 20.59 -23.09 -7.30
N ASN A 7 20.34 -23.02 -5.99
CA ASN A 7 20.87 -23.94 -4.97
C ASN A 7 20.09 -25.28 -4.86
N GLY A 8 19.16 -25.56 -5.76
CA GLY A 8 18.37 -26.79 -5.77
C GLY A 8 17.19 -26.83 -4.78
N GLN A 9 16.99 -25.80 -3.95
CA GLN A 9 15.87 -25.75 -2.99
C GLN A 9 14.53 -25.51 -3.70
N ARG A 10 13.44 -26.05 -3.12
CA ARG A 10 12.08 -25.85 -3.62
C ARG A 10 11.60 -24.42 -3.33
N ARG A 11 10.88 -23.81 -4.27
CA ARG A 11 10.27 -22.48 -4.12
C ARG A 11 8.82 -22.50 -3.61
N GLY A 12 8.15 -23.65 -3.69
CA GLY A 12 6.76 -23.79 -3.23
C GLY A 12 6.70 -23.93 -1.71
N VAL A 13 5.77 -23.21 -1.08
CA VAL A 13 5.55 -23.21 0.39
C VAL A 13 4.32 -23.99 0.85
N CYS A 14 3.60 -24.59 -0.10
CA CYS A 14 2.37 -25.35 0.13
C CYS A 14 2.22 -26.42 -0.97
N SER A 15 1.56 -27.54 -0.66
CA SER A 15 1.18 -28.63 -1.57
C SER A 15 0.52 -28.13 -2.87
N CYS A 16 -0.21 -27.01 -2.82
CA CYS A 16 -0.86 -26.39 -3.96
C CYS A 16 0.10 -25.86 -5.02
N ALA A 17 1.37 -25.63 -4.68
CA ALA A 17 2.41 -25.29 -5.64
C ALA A 17 2.71 -26.43 -6.64
N SER A 18 2.32 -27.66 -6.26
CA SER A 18 2.43 -28.89 -7.04
C SER A 18 1.09 -29.34 -7.66
N GLY A 19 0.05 -28.50 -7.59
CA GLY A 19 -1.27 -28.81 -8.15
C GLY A 19 -2.20 -29.64 -7.26
N ARG A 20 -1.80 -29.92 -6.01
CA ARG A 20 -2.63 -30.61 -5.02
C ARG A 20 -3.52 -29.62 -4.23
N PRO A 21 -4.57 -30.07 -3.54
CA PRO A 21 -5.28 -29.24 -2.55
C PRO A 21 -4.33 -28.78 -1.43
N CYS A 22 -4.57 -27.59 -0.87
CA CYS A 22 -3.75 -27.05 0.22
C CYS A 22 -3.80 -27.95 1.46
N ASP A 23 -2.64 -28.18 2.08
CA ASP A 23 -2.55 -28.82 3.39
C ASP A 23 -2.57 -27.73 4.49
N PRO A 24 -3.47 -27.79 5.48
CA PRO A 24 -3.48 -26.87 6.62
C PRO A 24 -2.15 -26.83 7.40
N LEU A 25 -1.40 -27.94 7.43
CA LEU A 25 -0.12 -28.05 8.14
C LEU A 25 1.03 -27.31 7.44
N ASP A 26 0.90 -27.01 6.15
CA ASP A 26 1.92 -26.26 5.40
C ASP A 26 1.98 -24.78 5.82
N ARG A 27 0.97 -24.27 6.54
CA ARG A 27 0.87 -22.86 6.93
C ARG A 27 1.89 -22.52 8.01
N GLN A 28 2.72 -21.52 7.72
CA GLN A 28 3.72 -21.00 8.65
C GLN A 28 3.32 -19.60 9.16
N PHE A 29 3.69 -19.31 10.41
CA PHE A 29 3.40 -18.08 11.12
C PHE A 29 4.69 -17.47 11.68
N ASN A 30 4.69 -16.16 11.97
CA ASN A 30 5.82 -15.45 12.57
C ASN A 30 7.14 -15.57 11.78
N THR A 31 7.04 -15.70 10.45
CA THR A 31 8.18 -15.71 9.54
C THR A 31 8.46 -14.29 9.01
N LEU A 32 9.75 -13.94 8.85
CA LEU A 32 10.14 -12.63 8.31
C LEU A 32 9.59 -12.39 6.90
N VAL A 33 9.64 -13.41 6.05
CA VAL A 33 8.92 -13.42 4.77
C VAL A 33 7.51 -13.96 5.06
N PRO A 34 6.43 -13.17 4.93
CA PRO A 34 5.10 -13.64 5.25
C PRO A 34 4.71 -14.79 4.32
N TRP A 35 4.44 -15.98 4.88
CA TRP A 35 4.16 -17.22 4.14
C TRP A 35 3.05 -17.07 3.08
N CYS A 36 2.05 -16.22 3.34
CA CYS A 36 0.95 -15.99 2.42
C CYS A 36 1.38 -15.37 1.07
N LEU A 37 2.49 -14.62 1.04
CA LEU A 37 2.99 -14.00 -0.19
C LEU A 37 3.47 -15.03 -1.22
N PRO A 38 4.44 -15.92 -0.93
CA PRO A 38 4.82 -16.98 -1.85
C PRO A 38 3.71 -18.02 -2.05
N HIS A 39 2.80 -18.20 -1.10
CA HIS A 39 1.69 -19.15 -1.23
C HIS A 39 0.73 -18.77 -2.37
N THR A 40 0.33 -17.50 -2.47
CA THR A 40 -0.65 -17.04 -3.46
C THR A 40 -0.10 -16.09 -4.51
N GLY A 41 1.20 -15.76 -4.47
CA GLY A 41 1.83 -14.78 -5.35
C GLY A 41 1.66 -15.07 -6.83
N ASN A 42 1.71 -16.33 -7.25
CA ASN A 42 1.49 -16.73 -8.65
C ASN A 42 0.09 -16.37 -9.20
N ARG A 43 -0.89 -16.12 -8.32
CA ARG A 43 -2.26 -15.75 -8.69
C ARG A 43 -2.51 -14.24 -8.61
N HIS A 44 -1.55 -13.47 -8.10
CA HIS A 44 -1.72 -12.04 -7.77
C HIS A 44 -0.53 -11.21 -8.26
N ASN A 45 0.03 -11.54 -9.42
CA ASN A 45 1.19 -10.85 -10.00
C ASN A 45 2.35 -10.68 -8.98
N HIS A 46 2.67 -11.77 -8.28
CA HIS A 46 3.69 -11.83 -7.24
C HIS A 46 3.51 -10.83 -6.09
N TRP A 47 2.29 -10.34 -5.86
CA TRP A 47 1.99 -9.32 -4.86
C TRP A 47 2.89 -8.08 -4.98
N ALA A 48 3.24 -7.71 -6.23
CA ALA A 48 4.13 -6.61 -6.52
C ALA A 48 3.66 -5.33 -5.80
N GLY A 49 4.54 -4.76 -4.98
CA GLY A 49 4.27 -3.56 -4.20
C GLY A 49 3.90 -3.78 -2.74
N LEU A 50 3.56 -4.99 -2.28
CA LEU A 50 3.40 -5.27 -0.84
C LEU A 50 4.74 -5.11 -0.11
N TYR A 51 4.71 -4.49 1.08
CA TYR A 51 5.90 -4.00 1.78
C TYR A 51 6.80 -3.09 0.92
N GLY A 52 6.23 -2.43 -0.08
CA GLY A 52 6.94 -1.53 -0.97
C GLY A 52 7.29 -0.21 -0.28
N ARG A 53 8.49 0.29 -0.54
CA ARG A 53 8.89 1.66 -0.23
C ARG A 53 8.43 2.62 -1.31
N LEU A 54 8.05 3.83 -0.91
CA LEU A 54 7.94 4.94 -1.83
C LEU A 54 9.32 5.26 -2.42
N ASP A 55 9.30 5.84 -3.61
CA ASP A 55 10.51 6.30 -4.30
C ASP A 55 10.60 7.82 -4.15
N TRP A 56 11.80 8.35 -3.99
CA TRP A 56 12.04 9.79 -3.89
C TRP A 56 11.68 10.52 -5.19
N ASP A 57 11.95 9.89 -6.33
CA ASP A 57 11.60 10.42 -7.65
C ASP A 57 10.21 9.96 -8.12
N GLY A 58 9.51 9.21 -7.27
CA GLY A 58 8.20 8.64 -7.56
C GLY A 58 7.05 9.47 -7.01
N PHE A 59 5.91 8.80 -6.85
CA PHE A 59 4.68 9.38 -6.34
C PHE A 59 3.93 8.38 -5.44
N PHE A 60 2.99 8.91 -4.66
CA PHE A 60 2.04 8.09 -3.90
C PHE A 60 1.03 7.46 -4.86
N SER A 61 0.86 6.13 -4.84
CA SER A 61 -0.05 5.45 -5.77
C SER A 61 -1.49 5.95 -5.66
N THR A 62 -2.01 5.99 -4.43
CA THR A 62 -3.28 6.62 -4.08
C THR A 62 -3.20 6.89 -2.58
N THR A 63 -3.65 8.07 -2.13
CA THR A 63 -3.67 8.37 -0.71
C THR A 63 -4.56 7.36 0.02
N VAL A 64 -3.96 6.64 0.97
CA VAL A 64 -4.60 5.56 1.71
C VAL A 64 -5.37 6.08 2.92
N THR A 65 -6.54 5.50 3.20
CA THR A 65 -7.31 5.75 4.43
C THR A 65 -6.74 5.02 5.64
N ASN A 66 -5.94 3.98 5.39
CA ASN A 66 -5.19 3.22 6.37
C ASN A 66 -3.89 2.69 5.72
N PRO A 67 -2.69 3.17 6.10
CA PRO A 67 -1.43 2.70 5.53
C PRO A 67 -1.02 1.33 6.08
N GLU A 68 -1.38 0.26 5.37
CA GLU A 68 -1.05 -1.12 5.72
C GLU A 68 -0.13 -1.77 4.67
N PRO A 69 1.07 -2.26 5.03
CA PRO A 69 2.04 -2.83 4.05
C PRO A 69 1.53 -4.03 3.25
N MET A 70 0.58 -4.78 3.80
CA MET A 70 -0.08 -5.92 3.15
C MET A 70 -1.46 -5.58 2.58
N GLY A 71 -1.90 -4.33 2.71
CA GLY A 71 -3.16 -3.84 2.16
C GLY A 71 -3.11 -3.76 0.63
N LYS A 72 -4.25 -3.46 0.01
CA LYS A 72 -4.36 -3.31 -1.46
C LYS A 72 -3.37 -2.28 -2.02
N GLN A 73 -3.11 -1.22 -1.26
CA GLN A 73 -2.04 -0.26 -1.53
C GLN A 73 -0.84 -0.59 -0.64
N GLY A 74 0.00 -1.53 -1.09
CA GLY A 74 1.13 -2.04 -0.29
C GLY A 74 2.37 -1.14 -0.24
N ARG A 75 2.45 -0.12 -1.12
CA ARG A 75 3.57 0.82 -1.20
C ARG A 75 3.34 2.02 -0.28
N VAL A 76 3.44 1.76 1.02
CA VAL A 76 3.16 2.74 2.09
C VAL A 76 4.35 2.95 3.03
N LEU A 77 5.49 2.30 2.77
CA LEU A 77 6.69 2.50 3.57
C LEU A 77 7.41 3.77 3.13
N HIS A 78 7.98 4.48 4.11
CA HIS A 78 8.82 5.64 3.85
C HIS A 78 10.01 5.26 2.94
N PRO A 79 10.48 6.15 2.04
CA PRO A 79 11.59 5.85 1.14
C PRO A 79 12.83 5.28 1.84
N GLU A 80 13.22 5.86 2.97
CA GLU A 80 14.40 5.41 3.73
C GLU A 80 14.04 4.77 5.10
N GLN A 81 13.24 5.46 5.90
CA GLN A 81 12.95 5.10 7.30
C GLN A 81 12.17 3.77 7.43
N HIS A 82 12.38 3.04 8.53
CA HIS A 82 11.70 1.77 8.83
C HIS A 82 10.31 1.97 9.44
N ARG A 83 9.45 2.70 8.74
CA ARG A 83 8.06 2.97 9.16
C ARG A 83 7.14 3.15 7.96
N VAL A 84 5.84 3.07 8.22
CA VAL A 84 4.83 3.54 7.29
C VAL A 84 4.82 5.07 7.22
N VAL A 85 4.24 5.60 6.15
CA VAL A 85 3.99 7.04 6.01
C VAL A 85 3.09 7.55 7.14
N SER A 86 3.44 8.71 7.66
CA SER A 86 2.73 9.41 8.72
C SER A 86 1.47 10.11 8.20
N VAL A 87 0.60 10.49 9.13
CA VAL A 87 -0.58 11.33 8.86
C VAL A 87 -0.20 12.57 8.05
N ARG A 88 0.90 13.25 8.42
CA ARG A 88 1.31 14.50 7.76
C ARG A 88 1.86 14.25 6.36
N GLU A 89 2.60 13.16 6.13
CA GLU A 89 3.06 12.79 4.78
C GLU A 89 1.88 12.48 3.85
N CYS A 90 0.86 11.75 4.34
CA CYS A 90 -0.40 11.56 3.61
C CYS A 90 -1.14 12.89 3.35
N ALA A 91 -1.16 13.81 4.30
CA ALA A 91 -1.80 15.11 4.10
C ALA A 91 -1.10 15.93 3.00
N ARG A 92 0.24 15.88 2.95
CA ARG A 92 1.03 16.53 1.91
C ARG A 92 0.84 15.89 0.54
N SER A 93 0.69 14.56 0.45
CA SER A 93 0.40 13.91 -0.83
C SER A 93 -0.95 14.34 -1.42
N GLN A 94 -1.93 14.72 -0.59
CA GLN A 94 -3.19 15.31 -1.02
C GLN A 94 -3.10 16.82 -1.30
N GLY A 95 -1.98 17.48 -1.00
CA GLY A 95 -1.83 18.93 -1.15
C GLY A 95 -2.56 19.75 -0.10
N PHE A 96 -2.82 19.19 1.10
CA PHE A 96 -3.30 20.00 2.22
C PHE A 96 -2.20 20.95 2.71
N PRO A 97 -2.55 22.20 3.08
CA PRO A 97 -1.61 23.06 3.76
C PRO A 97 -1.25 22.47 5.13
N ASP A 98 -0.02 22.68 5.57
CA ASP A 98 0.45 22.16 6.86
C ASP A 98 -0.33 22.73 8.06
N THR A 99 -0.96 23.89 7.88
CA THR A 99 -1.85 24.55 8.84
C THR A 99 -3.22 23.88 8.96
N TYR A 100 -3.61 23.01 8.02
CA TYR A 100 -4.89 22.31 8.08
C TYR A 100 -4.94 21.34 9.28
N ARG A 101 -6.04 21.39 10.03
CA ARG A 101 -6.24 20.64 11.26
C ARG A 101 -7.12 19.42 11.01
N PHE A 102 -6.60 18.24 11.33
CA PHE A 102 -7.34 16.98 11.37
C PHE A 102 -7.60 16.58 12.82
N PHE A 103 -8.76 15.99 13.11
CA PHE A 103 -9.20 15.69 14.47
C PHE A 103 -9.38 14.18 14.71
N GLY A 104 -9.41 13.75 15.97
CA GLY A 104 -9.55 12.33 16.34
C GLY A 104 -8.22 11.58 16.49
N ASN A 105 -8.30 10.25 16.54
CA ASN A 105 -7.12 9.39 16.66
C ASN A 105 -6.33 9.30 15.33
N ILE A 106 -5.19 8.61 15.34
CA ILE A 106 -4.32 8.48 14.15
C ILE A 106 -5.09 7.88 12.96
N MET A 107 -5.91 6.85 13.19
CA MET A 107 -6.69 6.18 12.15
C MET A 107 -7.79 7.08 11.59
N ASP A 108 -8.47 7.84 12.44
CA ASP A 108 -9.47 8.81 12.01
C ASP A 108 -8.86 9.89 11.12
N LYS A 109 -7.64 10.34 11.45
CA LYS A 109 -6.91 11.35 10.67
C LYS A 109 -6.49 10.79 9.31
N HIS A 110 -5.95 9.57 9.23
CA HIS A 110 -5.66 8.93 7.94
C HIS A 110 -6.94 8.77 7.10
N ARG A 111 -8.06 8.37 7.71
CA ARG A 111 -9.34 8.24 7.01
C ARG A 111 -9.85 9.59 6.48
N GLN A 112 -9.77 10.66 7.25
CA GLN A 112 -10.13 12.01 6.81
C GLN A 112 -9.32 12.42 5.57
N ILE A 113 -8.01 12.18 5.60
CA ILE A 113 -7.10 12.55 4.51
C ILE A 113 -7.33 11.69 3.26
N GLY A 114 -7.48 10.37 3.43
CA GLY A 114 -7.68 9.43 2.33
C GLY A 114 -9.03 9.61 1.62
N ASN A 115 -10.08 9.99 2.35
CA ASN A 115 -11.41 10.23 1.78
C ASN A 115 -11.59 11.64 1.19
N ALA A 116 -10.67 12.56 1.45
CA ALA A 116 -10.79 13.94 0.98
C ALA A 116 -10.45 14.08 -0.51
N VAL A 117 -11.08 15.07 -1.15
CA VAL A 117 -10.64 15.57 -2.45
C VAL A 117 -9.40 16.44 -2.25
N PRO A 118 -8.32 16.27 -3.05
CA PRO A 118 -7.13 17.13 -2.99
C PRO A 118 -7.51 18.62 -3.12
N PRO A 119 -7.12 19.51 -2.17
CA PRO A 119 -7.43 20.94 -2.29
C PRO A 119 -6.96 21.59 -3.60
N PRO A 120 -5.79 21.25 -4.18
CA PRO A 120 -5.39 21.80 -5.49
C PRO A 120 -6.37 21.42 -6.61
N MET A 121 -6.89 20.19 -6.60
CA MET A 121 -7.90 19.73 -7.56
C MET A 121 -9.22 20.48 -7.36
N GLY A 122 -9.70 20.59 -6.11
CA GLY A 122 -10.91 21.35 -5.79
C GLY A 122 -10.81 22.82 -6.20
N ARG A 123 -9.65 23.44 -6.00
CA ARG A 123 -9.37 24.81 -6.44
C ARG A 123 -9.47 24.97 -7.96
N ALA A 124 -8.86 24.05 -8.72
CA ALA A 124 -8.90 24.10 -10.18
C ALA A 124 -10.34 24.01 -10.71
N ILE A 125 -11.14 23.08 -10.18
CA ILE A 125 -12.56 22.94 -10.56
C ILE A 125 -13.35 24.20 -10.17
N GLY A 126 -13.12 24.73 -8.96
CA GLY A 126 -13.80 25.95 -8.48
C GLY A 126 -13.52 27.18 -9.34
N LEU A 127 -12.32 27.29 -9.94
CA LEU A 127 -11.98 28.37 -10.86
C LEU A 127 -12.79 28.29 -12.17
N GLU A 128 -13.04 27.09 -12.69
CA GLU A 128 -13.89 26.94 -13.88
C GLU A 128 -15.34 27.31 -13.60
N ILE A 129 -15.87 26.90 -12.44
CA ILE A 129 -17.22 27.31 -12.00
C ILE A 129 -17.30 28.84 -11.89
N LYS A 130 -16.27 29.48 -11.30
CA LYS A 130 -16.24 30.94 -11.15
C LYS A 130 -16.34 31.66 -12.50
N LYS A 131 -15.71 31.15 -13.57
CA LYS A 131 -15.82 31.76 -14.91
C LYS A 131 -17.24 31.72 -15.48
N CYS A 132 -18.08 30.80 -15.03
CA CYS A 132 -19.47 30.73 -15.45
C CYS A 132 -20.40 31.66 -14.66
N LEU A 133 -19.91 32.23 -13.55
CA LEU A 133 -20.68 33.12 -12.67
C LEU A 133 -20.38 34.62 -12.94
N VAL A 134 -19.32 34.93 -13.68
CA VAL A 134 -18.86 36.29 -14.02
C VAL A 134 -18.90 36.45 -15.52
#